data_AF-A0A0Q7X8S8-F1
#
_entry.id   AF-A0A0Q7X8S8-F1
#
_cell.length_a   1.000
_cell.length_b   1.000
_cell.length_c   1.000
_cell.angle_alpha   90.00
_cell.angle_beta   90.00
_cell.angle_gamma   90.00
#
_symmetry.space_group_name_H-M   'P 1'
#
loop_
_entity.id
_entity.type
_entity.pdbx_description
1 polymer ?
#
loop_
_entity_poly.entity_id
_entity_poly.type
_entity_poly.pdbx_seq_one_letter_code
_entity_poly.pdbx_strand_id
1 'polypeptide(L)'
;MTSMQPLWWLALPVLLLPVWWHMRKRERTRTDFLATARFLPAAAPQQQRVLRWSEVLLLLVRLALLAVLIAWMAVLAMPWKGDTVFVSPALESSPWAVQQVQSAGMSVAAREPLPADLWNWLARNEHEWRPEARFLILAPHASMPALPPRLAHAVELRLAPPSATAPRTPPRERHVVVSAPAERLLRWQALFAAFSTAADGVNRYLISDTPTAATELIVWDRPGKEPPTSWKAALWWRTANSTGQTQTPQGLAWTSPQWPLQDVDAARALYERWQAATVQAAPYPMPAQTIKAGRTKPLPTPLARSPEWLALVLLALFAVERILAHARRR
;
A
#
# COMPACT_ATOMS: atom_id res chain seq x y z
N MET A 1 9.87 11.70 -27.42
CA MET A 1 8.74 10.77 -27.21
C MET A 1 7.50 11.62 -26.97
N THR A 2 6.66 11.74 -27.99
CA THR A 2 5.47 12.60 -28.02
C THR A 2 4.45 12.11 -26.99
N SER A 3 4.10 12.97 -26.05
CA SER A 3 3.10 12.73 -25.01
C SER A 3 1.76 12.34 -25.64
N MET A 4 1.14 11.26 -25.15
CA MET A 4 -0.25 10.89 -25.48
C MET A 4 -1.29 11.86 -24.88
N GLN A 5 -0.89 13.08 -24.52
CA GLN A 5 -1.74 14.08 -23.89
C GLN A 5 -2.66 14.88 -24.82
N PRO A 6 -2.53 14.94 -26.17
CA PRO A 6 -3.48 15.72 -26.94
C PRO A 6 -4.78 14.96 -27.20
N LEU A 7 -4.83 13.62 -27.29
CA LEU A 7 -5.95 12.87 -27.91
C LEU A 7 -7.29 12.81 -27.14
N TRP A 8 -7.40 13.38 -25.93
CA TRP A 8 -8.65 13.40 -25.16
C TRP A 8 -9.79 14.18 -25.85
N TRP A 9 -9.48 15.24 -26.60
CA TRP A 9 -10.42 15.94 -27.49
C TRP A 9 -11.11 15.04 -28.53
N LEU A 10 -10.55 13.90 -28.94
CA LEU A 10 -11.24 12.96 -29.83
C LEU A 10 -12.36 12.18 -29.11
N ALA A 11 -12.36 12.14 -27.77
CA ALA A 11 -13.47 11.59 -27.02
C ALA A 11 -14.71 12.51 -27.11
N LEU A 12 -14.56 13.83 -27.19
CA LEU A 12 -15.68 14.79 -27.28
C LEU A 12 -16.72 14.48 -28.37
N PRO A 13 -16.35 14.21 -29.64
CA PRO A 13 -17.33 13.85 -30.68
C PRO A 13 -17.98 12.48 -30.43
N VAL A 14 -17.25 11.51 -29.89
CA VAL A 14 -17.80 10.20 -29.48
C VAL A 14 -18.80 10.38 -28.32
N LEU A 15 -18.58 11.36 -27.46
CA LEU A 15 -19.40 11.69 -26.30
C LEU A 15 -20.67 12.50 -26.66
N LEU A 16 -20.70 13.20 -27.81
CA LEU A 16 -21.92 13.83 -28.32
C LEU A 16 -22.86 12.85 -29.04
N LEU A 17 -22.34 11.68 -29.41
CA LEU A 17 -23.06 10.64 -30.15
C LEU A 17 -24.32 10.12 -29.43
N PRO A 18 -24.35 9.90 -28.10
CA PRO A 18 -25.56 9.56 -27.36
C PRO A 18 -26.62 10.66 -27.36
N VAL A 19 -26.20 11.93 -27.31
CA VAL A 19 -27.11 13.09 -27.37
C VAL A 19 -27.70 13.19 -28.78
N TRP A 20 -26.84 13.11 -29.80
CA TRP A 20 -27.26 13.11 -31.20
C TRP A 20 -28.17 11.93 -31.54
N TRP A 21 -27.86 10.73 -31.03
CA TRP A 21 -28.69 9.54 -31.19
C TRP A 21 -30.03 9.68 -30.45
N HIS A 22 -30.04 10.31 -29.27
CA HIS A 22 -31.27 10.60 -28.54
C HIS A 22 -32.17 11.57 -29.32
N MET A 23 -31.58 12.58 -29.97
CA MET A 23 -32.31 13.51 -30.85
C MET A 23 -32.84 12.81 -32.10
N ARG A 24 -32.01 12.01 -32.79
CA ARG A 24 -32.36 11.38 -34.07
C ARG A 24 -33.44 10.29 -33.94
N LYS A 25 -33.48 9.54 -32.83
CA LYS A 25 -34.43 8.43 -32.64
C LYS A 25 -35.87 8.90 -32.30
N ARG A 26 -36.13 10.20 -32.20
CA ARG A 26 -37.41 10.75 -31.70
C ARG A 26 -38.03 11.84 -32.55
N GLU A 27 -37.71 11.87 -33.83
CA GLU A 27 -38.66 12.37 -34.82
C GLU A 27 -39.87 11.41 -34.87
N ARG A 28 -40.74 11.44 -33.85
CA ARG A 28 -42.04 10.79 -33.93
C ARG A 28 -42.95 11.74 -34.71
N THR A 29 -43.15 11.45 -36.00
CA THR A 29 -44.22 12.01 -36.80
C THR A 29 -45.55 11.68 -36.12
N ARG A 30 -46.13 12.66 -35.43
CA ARG A 30 -47.51 12.58 -34.96
C ARG A 30 -48.40 13.11 -36.08
N THR A 31 -49.16 12.24 -36.70
CA THR A 31 -50.34 12.62 -37.48
C THR A 31 -51.44 12.95 -36.48
N ASP A 32 -51.49 14.19 -36.00
CA ASP A 32 -52.71 14.69 -35.38
C ASP A 32 -53.65 15.13 -36.50
N PHE A 33 -54.81 14.48 -36.60
CA PHE A 33 -55.90 15.02 -37.41
C PHE A 33 -56.39 16.28 -36.71
N LEU A 34 -56.13 17.44 -37.31
CA LEU A 34 -56.72 18.69 -36.84
C LEU A 34 -58.24 18.52 -36.88
N ALA A 35 -58.88 18.51 -35.71
CA ALA A 35 -60.31 18.29 -35.52
C ALA A 35 -61.20 19.35 -36.22
N THR A 36 -60.61 20.30 -36.94
CA THR A 36 -61.29 21.35 -37.70
C THR A 36 -61.57 20.98 -39.16
N ALA A 37 -61.07 19.85 -39.68
CA ALA A 37 -61.16 19.51 -41.10
C ALA A 37 -62.24 18.46 -41.47
N ARG A 38 -63.32 18.31 -40.69
CA ARG A 38 -64.44 17.44 -41.10
C ARG A 38 -65.30 18.05 -42.22
N PHE A 39 -65.03 19.31 -42.62
CA PHE A 39 -65.83 20.06 -43.59
C PHE A 39 -65.11 20.44 -44.90
N LEU A 40 -63.87 19.99 -45.12
CA LEU A 40 -63.14 20.26 -46.36
C LEU A 40 -62.84 18.94 -47.10
N PRO A 41 -63.44 18.70 -48.29
CA PRO A 41 -63.34 17.41 -49.00
C PRO A 41 -61.95 17.10 -49.60
N ALA A 42 -60.91 17.89 -49.31
CA ALA A 42 -59.57 17.72 -49.85
C ALA A 42 -58.43 18.20 -48.92
N ALA A 43 -58.61 18.18 -47.60
CA ALA A 43 -57.51 18.53 -46.69
C ALA A 43 -56.52 17.37 -46.57
N ALA A 44 -55.38 17.45 -47.26
CA ALA A 44 -54.28 16.51 -47.12
C ALA A 44 -53.72 16.55 -45.67
N PRO A 45 -53.49 15.40 -45.02
CA PRO A 45 -53.02 15.36 -43.64
C PRO A 45 -51.64 16.01 -43.52
N GLN A 46 -51.55 17.17 -42.86
CA GLN A 46 -50.25 17.77 -42.53
C GLN A 46 -49.66 17.08 -41.30
N GLN A 47 -48.55 16.39 -41.50
CA GLN A 47 -47.78 15.78 -40.41
C GLN A 47 -47.05 16.87 -39.63
N GLN A 48 -47.46 17.11 -38.38
CA GLN A 48 -46.75 18.06 -37.53
C GLN A 48 -45.62 17.33 -36.78
N ARG A 49 -44.37 17.74 -37.04
CA ARG A 49 -43.21 17.26 -36.29
C ARG A 49 -43.12 18.02 -34.98
N VAL A 50 -43.65 17.43 -33.91
CA VAL A 50 -43.55 18.03 -32.57
C VAL A 50 -42.43 17.35 -31.80
N LEU A 51 -41.39 18.12 -31.46
CA LEU A 51 -40.28 17.65 -30.63
C LEU A 51 -40.75 17.57 -29.17
N ARG A 52 -40.92 16.35 -28.63
CA ARG A 52 -41.30 16.15 -27.21
C ARG A 52 -40.14 15.60 -26.39
N TRP A 53 -39.73 16.36 -25.38
CA TRP A 53 -38.78 15.98 -24.34
C TRP A 53 -39.42 15.01 -23.34
N SER A 54 -39.74 13.79 -23.80
CA SER A 54 -40.43 12.78 -22.98
C SER A 54 -39.52 12.04 -21.99
N GLU A 55 -38.19 12.25 -22.05
CA GLU A 55 -37.21 11.44 -21.31
C GLU A 55 -36.06 12.28 -20.76
N VAL A 56 -36.40 13.41 -20.18
CA VAL A 56 -35.43 14.30 -19.52
C VAL A 56 -34.61 13.55 -18.47
N LEU A 57 -35.24 12.65 -17.69
CA LEU A 57 -34.56 11.91 -16.62
C LEU A 57 -33.51 10.92 -17.16
N LEU A 58 -33.82 10.13 -18.20
CA LEU A 58 -32.85 9.20 -18.81
C LEU A 58 -31.71 9.96 -19.51
N LEU A 59 -32.02 11.09 -20.15
CA LEU A 59 -31.02 11.96 -20.76
C LEU A 59 -30.05 12.53 -19.70
N LEU A 60 -30.58 13.01 -18.57
CA LEU A 60 -29.79 13.50 -17.45
C LEU A 60 -28.86 12.43 -16.89
N VAL A 61 -29.33 11.19 -16.71
CA VAL A 61 -28.49 10.08 -16.23
C VAL A 61 -27.35 9.76 -17.21
N ARG A 62 -27.62 9.79 -18.51
CA ARG A 62 -26.58 9.58 -19.54
C ARG A 62 -25.55 10.71 -19.57
N LEU A 63 -26.00 11.95 -19.43
CA LEU A 63 -25.11 13.10 -19.29
C LEU A 63 -24.28 13.01 -18.00
N ALA A 64 -24.85 12.53 -16.90
CA ALA A 64 -24.14 12.31 -15.65
C ALA A 64 -23.07 11.22 -15.79
N LEU A 65 -23.38 10.07 -16.41
CA LEU A 65 -22.41 9.02 -16.73
C LEU A 65 -21.22 9.57 -17.50
N LEU A 66 -21.52 10.41 -18.49
CA LEU A 66 -20.55 11.02 -19.36
C LEU A 66 -19.65 12.01 -18.62
N ALA A 67 -20.23 12.86 -17.77
CA ALA A 67 -19.50 13.79 -16.94
C ALA A 67 -18.57 13.06 -15.94
N VAL A 68 -19.04 11.98 -15.32
CA VAL A 68 -18.21 11.18 -14.41
C VAL A 68 -17.09 10.46 -15.16
N LEU A 69 -17.34 9.95 -16.36
CA LEU A 69 -16.30 9.33 -17.20
C LEU A 69 -15.21 10.35 -17.59
N ILE A 70 -15.60 11.58 -17.93
CA ILE A 70 -14.65 12.67 -18.20
C ILE A 70 -13.85 13.00 -16.95
N ALA A 71 -14.50 13.16 -15.80
CA ALA A 71 -13.83 13.42 -14.53
C ALA A 71 -12.82 12.31 -14.20
N TRP A 72 -13.19 11.05 -14.44
CA TRP A 72 -12.32 9.88 -14.25
C TRP A 72 -11.08 9.95 -15.14
N MET A 73 -11.23 10.28 -16.41
CA MET A 73 -10.11 10.48 -17.32
C MET A 73 -9.24 11.69 -16.94
N ALA A 74 -9.84 12.78 -16.49
CA ALA A 74 -9.10 13.98 -16.07
C ALA A 74 -8.23 13.70 -14.84
N VAL A 75 -8.76 12.97 -13.85
CA VAL A 75 -8.01 12.55 -12.65
C VAL A 75 -6.80 11.67 -12.99
N LEU A 76 -6.91 10.83 -14.02
CA LEU A 76 -5.81 9.98 -14.47
C LEU A 76 -4.73 10.74 -15.25
N ALA A 77 -5.10 11.84 -15.92
CA ALA A 77 -4.22 12.52 -16.87
C ALA A 77 -3.60 13.82 -16.33
N MET A 78 -4.23 14.45 -15.34
CA MET A 78 -3.83 15.76 -14.84
C MET A 78 -3.48 15.73 -13.34
N PRO A 79 -2.40 16.42 -12.93
CA PRO A 79 -2.11 16.61 -11.51
C PRO A 79 -3.18 17.53 -10.90
N TRP A 80 -3.84 17.07 -9.84
CA TRP A 80 -4.97 17.77 -9.23
C TRP A 80 -4.78 18.05 -7.74
N LYS A 81 -3.90 17.29 -7.06
CA LYS A 81 -3.59 17.49 -5.63
C LYS A 81 -2.65 18.69 -5.42
N GLY A 82 -2.93 19.47 -4.39
CA GLY A 82 -2.10 20.59 -3.92
C GLY A 82 -1.21 20.20 -2.75
N ASP A 83 -0.84 21.16 -1.92
CA ASP A 83 -0.06 20.92 -0.70
C ASP A 83 -0.68 19.82 0.17
N THR A 84 0.15 18.92 0.67
CA THR A 84 -0.30 17.72 1.38
C THR A 84 0.56 17.44 2.60
N VAL A 85 -0.12 17.10 3.71
CA VAL A 85 0.49 16.68 4.96
C VAL A 85 0.28 15.18 5.13
N PHE A 86 1.38 14.43 5.18
CA PHE A 86 1.37 13.02 5.53
C PHE A 86 1.53 12.87 7.04
N VAL A 87 0.53 12.30 7.71
CA VAL A 87 0.54 12.12 9.17
C VAL A 87 0.47 10.64 9.51
N SER A 88 1.36 10.18 10.38
CA SER A 88 1.27 8.84 10.95
C SER A 88 -0.04 8.71 11.73
N PRO A 89 -0.80 7.59 11.61
CA PRO A 89 -2.03 7.38 12.39
C PRO A 89 -1.83 7.53 13.91
N ALA A 90 -0.63 7.21 14.41
CA ALA A 90 -0.27 7.38 15.82
C ALA A 90 -0.20 8.86 16.26
N LEU A 91 -0.08 9.80 15.32
CA LEU A 91 0.12 11.22 15.56
C LEU A 91 -1.05 12.09 15.10
N GLU A 92 -2.07 11.51 14.46
CA GLU A 92 -3.18 12.24 13.83
C GLU A 92 -3.94 13.14 14.82
N SER A 93 -4.18 12.63 16.04
CA SER A 93 -4.85 13.36 17.11
C SER A 93 -3.89 14.11 18.05
N SER A 94 -2.58 14.12 17.76
CA SER A 94 -1.60 14.73 18.65
C SER A 94 -1.59 16.27 18.54
N PRO A 95 -1.51 17.01 19.67
CA PRO A 95 -1.40 18.47 19.63
C PRO A 95 -0.10 18.91 18.94
N TRP A 96 0.95 18.10 19.05
CA TRP A 96 2.20 18.30 18.34
C TRP A 96 2.00 18.34 16.82
N ALA A 97 1.25 17.39 16.24
CA ALA A 97 1.02 17.36 14.80
C ALA A 97 0.29 18.63 14.32
N VAL A 98 -0.72 19.09 15.06
CA VAL A 98 -1.45 20.34 14.75
C VAL A 98 -0.51 21.55 14.75
N GLN A 99 0.36 21.66 15.76
CA GLN A 99 1.36 22.73 15.83
C GLN A 99 2.37 22.68 14.68
N GLN A 100 2.81 21.48 14.28
CA GLN A 100 3.73 21.33 13.15
C GLN A 100 3.08 21.74 11.82
N VAL A 101 1.82 21.36 11.58
CA VAL A 101 1.08 21.77 10.38
C VAL A 101 0.91 23.29 10.33
N GLN A 102 0.56 23.92 11.45
CA GLN A 102 0.41 25.37 11.53
C GLN A 102 1.72 26.11 11.29
N SER A 103 2.82 25.67 11.93
CA SER A 103 4.13 26.29 11.76
C SER A 103 4.73 26.10 10.37
N ALA A 104 4.32 25.06 9.63
CA ALA A 104 4.67 24.89 8.22
C ALA A 104 3.83 25.77 7.26
N GLY A 105 2.80 26.46 7.78
CA GLY A 105 1.83 27.22 6.97
C GLY A 105 0.88 26.35 6.17
N MET A 106 0.71 25.07 6.55
CA MET A 106 -0.05 24.06 5.79
C MET A 106 -1.40 23.72 6.41
N SER A 107 -2.02 24.64 7.14
CA SER A 107 -3.30 24.40 7.82
C SER A 107 -4.46 24.04 6.88
N VAL A 108 -4.38 24.46 5.61
CA VAL A 108 -5.40 24.21 4.56
C VAL A 108 -5.04 23.02 3.67
N ALA A 109 -3.84 22.46 3.83
CA ALA A 109 -3.36 21.34 3.03
C ALA A 109 -4.17 20.06 3.29
N ALA A 110 -4.29 19.22 2.27
CA ALA A 110 -4.94 17.92 2.41
C ALA A 110 -4.13 17.04 3.36
N ARG A 111 -4.81 16.24 4.20
CA ARG A 111 -4.16 15.27 5.09
C ARG A 111 -4.28 13.88 4.51
N GLU A 112 -3.16 13.18 4.44
CA GLU A 112 -3.10 11.79 4.01
C GLU A 112 -2.40 10.91 5.06
N PRO A 113 -2.82 9.64 5.21
CA PRO A 113 -2.15 8.72 6.11
C PRO A 113 -0.72 8.43 5.62
N LEU A 114 0.23 8.36 6.55
CA LEU A 114 1.62 8.03 6.23
C LEU A 114 1.75 6.58 5.72
N PRO A 115 2.22 6.35 4.47
CA PRO A 115 2.45 5.00 3.95
C PRO A 115 3.63 4.30 4.66
N ALA A 116 3.56 2.98 4.79
CA ALA A 116 4.65 2.19 5.41
C ALA A 116 5.97 2.27 4.63
N ASP A 117 5.91 2.20 3.29
CA ASP A 117 7.06 2.40 2.40
C ASP A 117 7.00 3.78 1.75
N LEU A 118 7.13 4.80 2.61
CA LEU A 118 6.94 6.21 2.28
C LEU A 118 7.62 6.63 0.98
N TRP A 119 8.93 6.37 0.86
CA TRP A 119 9.74 6.91 -0.24
C TRP A 119 9.40 6.26 -1.58
N ASN A 120 9.27 4.93 -1.63
CA ASN A 120 8.91 4.23 -2.86
C ASN A 120 7.45 4.47 -3.24
N TRP A 121 6.57 4.68 -2.26
CA TRP A 121 5.20 5.06 -2.52
C TRP A 121 5.13 6.47 -3.12
N LEU A 122 5.81 7.47 -2.52
CA LEU A 122 5.85 8.83 -3.06
C LEU A 122 6.43 8.87 -4.47
N ALA A 123 7.54 8.16 -4.71
CA ALA A 123 8.16 8.10 -6.03
C ALA A 123 7.21 7.55 -7.13
N ARG A 124 6.27 6.67 -6.76
CA ARG A 124 5.27 6.12 -7.69
C ARG A 124 4.04 7.01 -7.87
N ASN A 125 3.65 7.75 -6.83
CA ASN A 125 2.39 8.50 -6.81
C ASN A 125 2.56 10.02 -7.01
N GLU A 126 3.78 10.55 -7.05
CA GLU A 126 4.06 12.00 -7.18
C GLU A 126 3.37 12.69 -8.39
N HIS A 127 2.96 11.93 -9.40
CA HIS A 127 2.22 12.43 -10.57
C HIS A 127 0.83 13.01 -10.25
N GLU A 128 0.23 12.65 -9.11
CA GLU A 128 -1.09 13.16 -8.71
C GLU A 128 -1.03 14.64 -8.26
N TRP A 129 0.16 15.11 -7.88
CA TRP A 129 0.39 16.43 -7.31
C TRP A 129 0.83 17.45 -8.35
N ARG A 130 0.36 18.68 -8.19
CA ARG A 130 0.78 19.82 -9.01
C ARG A 130 2.28 20.09 -8.84
N PRO A 131 2.98 20.65 -9.85
CA PRO A 131 4.41 20.90 -9.79
C PRO A 131 4.86 21.75 -8.58
N GLU A 132 4.02 22.69 -8.16
CA GLU A 132 4.26 23.59 -7.03
C GLU A 132 3.92 23.01 -5.65
N ALA A 133 3.35 21.80 -5.59
CA ALA A 133 2.91 21.21 -4.34
C ALA A 133 4.09 20.93 -3.39
N ARG A 134 3.87 21.21 -2.10
CA ARG A 134 4.82 20.93 -1.02
C ARG A 134 4.32 19.77 -0.16
N PHE A 135 5.25 18.93 0.30
CA PHE A 135 4.93 17.81 1.20
C PHE A 135 5.48 18.07 2.60
N LEU A 136 4.62 17.95 3.61
CA LEU A 136 5.03 17.88 5.01
C LEU A 136 4.79 16.47 5.53
N ILE A 137 5.80 15.85 6.10
CA ILE A 137 5.76 14.48 6.59
C ILE A 137 5.96 14.50 8.10
N LEU A 138 4.94 14.05 8.83
CA LEU A 138 4.91 13.97 10.28
C LEU A 138 4.94 12.49 10.69
N ALA A 139 6.11 12.05 11.17
CA ALA A 139 6.34 10.65 11.53
C ALA A 139 6.90 10.52 12.96
N PRO A 140 6.59 9.42 13.68
CA PRO A 140 7.22 9.16 14.97
C PRO A 140 8.70 8.78 14.80
N HIS A 141 9.03 8.11 13.70
CA HIS A 141 10.37 7.73 13.30
C HIS A 141 10.40 7.61 11.76
N ALA A 142 11.57 7.82 11.17
CA ALA A 142 11.79 7.63 9.74
C ALA A 142 13.08 6.85 9.51
N SER A 143 13.06 5.94 8.55
CA SER A 143 14.23 5.16 8.15
C SER A 143 14.96 5.87 7.02
N MET A 144 16.29 5.96 7.11
CA MET A 144 17.13 6.52 6.06
C MET A 144 17.15 5.57 4.87
N PRO A 145 16.71 6.00 3.69
CA PRO A 145 16.79 5.16 2.50
C PRO A 145 18.25 5.01 2.06
N ALA A 146 18.57 3.86 1.46
CA ALA A 146 19.93 3.56 0.98
C ALA A 146 20.41 4.54 -0.11
N LEU A 147 19.48 5.11 -0.89
CA LEU A 147 19.74 6.21 -1.80
C LEU A 147 18.87 7.41 -1.42
N PRO A 148 19.40 8.65 -1.52
CA PRO A 148 18.61 9.83 -1.24
C PRO A 148 17.42 9.91 -2.21
N PRO A 149 16.19 10.16 -1.70
CA PRO A 149 15.00 10.16 -2.52
C PRO A 149 15.07 11.34 -3.49
N ARG A 150 15.07 11.05 -4.79
CA ARG A 150 15.03 12.07 -5.84
C ARG A 150 13.58 12.32 -6.21
N LEU A 151 12.88 13.17 -5.46
CA LEU A 151 11.47 13.52 -5.72
C LEU A 151 11.35 14.77 -6.62
N ALA A 152 10.23 14.90 -7.33
CA ALA A 152 9.92 16.11 -8.09
C ALA A 152 9.47 17.28 -7.20
N HIS A 153 9.05 17.00 -5.97
CA HIS A 153 8.50 17.96 -5.02
C HIS A 153 9.44 18.17 -3.82
N ALA A 154 9.32 19.35 -3.20
CA ALA A 154 10.03 19.63 -1.95
C ALA A 154 9.34 18.92 -0.78
N VAL A 155 10.14 18.32 0.10
CA VAL A 155 9.65 17.53 1.24
C VAL A 155 10.25 18.04 2.53
N GLU A 156 9.41 18.28 3.52
CA GLU A 156 9.83 18.60 4.88
C GLU A 156 9.47 17.45 5.81
N LEU A 157 10.49 16.76 6.34
CA LEU A 157 10.32 15.67 7.29
C LEU A 157 10.48 16.18 8.71
N ARG A 158 9.44 16.03 9.54
CA ARG A 158 9.47 16.36 10.96
C ARG A 158 9.15 15.13 11.79
N LEU A 159 9.93 14.94 12.85
CA LEU A 159 9.86 13.78 13.72
C LEU A 159 9.25 14.17 15.06
N ALA A 160 8.32 13.34 15.54
CA ALA A 160 7.75 13.52 16.87
C ALA A 160 8.85 13.32 17.93
N PRO A 161 8.80 14.08 19.04
CA PRO A 161 9.70 13.86 20.15
C PRO A 161 9.53 12.42 20.69
N PRO A 162 10.62 11.77 21.13
CA PRO A 162 10.54 10.44 21.73
C PRO A 162 9.61 10.51 22.94
N SER A 163 8.50 9.77 22.87
CA SER A 163 7.57 9.67 24.00
C SER A 163 8.21 8.82 25.09
N ALA A 164 8.32 9.35 26.30
CA ALA A 164 8.84 8.63 27.48
C ALA A 164 8.02 7.37 27.83
N THR A 165 6.82 7.25 27.27
CA THR A 165 5.90 6.12 27.40
C THR A 165 5.91 5.23 26.16
N ALA A 166 7.08 4.94 25.60
CA ALA A 166 7.18 3.88 24.60
C ALA A 166 6.71 2.57 25.26
N PRO A 167 5.72 1.85 24.69
CA PRO A 167 5.33 0.56 25.23
C PRO A 167 6.58 -0.34 25.24
N ARG A 168 6.90 -0.92 26.40
CA ARG A 168 7.87 -2.02 26.48
C ARG A 168 7.45 -3.04 25.44
N THR A 169 8.25 -3.18 24.39
CA THR A 169 8.01 -4.17 23.35
C THR A 169 7.81 -5.51 24.04
N PRO A 170 6.70 -6.23 23.80
CA PRO A 170 6.50 -7.53 24.42
C PRO A 170 7.70 -8.42 24.11
N PRO A 171 8.10 -9.30 25.05
CA PRO A 171 9.25 -10.18 24.86
C PRO A 171 9.07 -10.97 23.56
N ARG A 172 10.07 -10.90 22.68
CA ARG A 172 10.02 -11.62 21.41
C ARG A 172 10.16 -13.11 21.69
N GLU A 173 9.15 -13.88 21.31
CA GLU A 173 9.21 -15.34 21.38
C GLU A 173 10.13 -15.86 20.27
N ARG A 174 11.12 -16.66 20.65
CA ARG A 174 12.09 -17.27 19.73
C ARG A 174 11.98 -18.77 19.83
N HIS A 175 11.50 -19.39 18.76
CA HIS A 175 11.28 -20.83 18.71
C HIS A 175 12.58 -21.57 18.37
N VAL A 176 13.01 -22.43 19.28
CA VAL A 176 14.22 -23.24 19.16
C VAL A 176 13.84 -24.71 19.23
N VAL A 177 14.32 -25.50 18.29
CA VAL A 177 14.18 -26.97 18.36
C VAL A 177 15.48 -27.55 18.85
N VAL A 178 15.43 -28.38 19.90
CA VAL A 178 16.61 -29.07 20.42
C VAL A 178 16.44 -30.56 20.28
N SER A 179 17.23 -31.18 19.41
CA SER A 179 17.33 -32.63 19.29
C SER A 179 18.66 -33.10 19.88
N ALA A 180 18.62 -33.54 21.14
CA ALA A 180 19.77 -34.03 21.89
C ALA A 180 19.41 -35.33 22.64
N PRO A 181 20.40 -36.11 23.10
CA PRO A 181 20.19 -37.12 24.14
C PRO A 181 19.62 -36.49 25.42
N ALA A 182 18.80 -37.22 26.18
CA ALA A 182 18.13 -36.71 27.39
C ALA A 182 19.12 -36.08 28.40
N GLU A 183 20.31 -36.66 28.54
CA GLU A 183 21.39 -36.18 29.41
C GLU A 183 21.90 -34.78 29.03
N ARG A 184 21.87 -34.43 27.74
CA ARG A 184 22.37 -33.15 27.22
C ARG A 184 21.24 -32.14 27.03
N LEU A 185 19.99 -32.60 26.95
CA LEU A 185 18.82 -31.73 26.82
C LEU A 185 18.69 -30.75 27.98
N LEU A 186 18.90 -31.20 29.22
CA LEU A 186 18.88 -30.34 30.42
C LEU A 186 19.92 -29.23 30.34
N ARG A 187 21.11 -29.52 29.80
CA ARG A 187 22.19 -28.53 29.63
C ARG A 187 21.84 -27.47 28.59
N TRP A 188 21.17 -27.88 27.52
CA TRP A 188 20.65 -26.94 26.52
C TRP A 188 19.56 -26.03 27.08
N GLN A 189 18.64 -26.58 27.87
CA GLN A 189 17.61 -25.79 28.56
C GLN A 189 18.23 -24.75 29.50
N ALA A 190 19.25 -25.14 30.26
CA ALA A 190 19.99 -24.23 31.13
C ALA A 190 20.69 -23.10 30.35
N LEU A 191 21.31 -23.41 29.20
CA LEU A 191 21.95 -22.40 28.34
C LEU A 191 20.95 -21.39 27.80
N PHE A 192 19.80 -21.82 27.26
CA PHE A 192 18.78 -20.90 26.76
C PHE A 192 18.10 -20.11 27.87
N ALA A 193 17.98 -20.67 29.07
CA ALA A 193 17.55 -19.92 30.25
C ALA A 193 18.56 -18.79 30.57
N ALA A 194 19.87 -19.08 30.55
CA ALA A 194 20.91 -18.06 30.74
C ALA A 194 20.90 -16.98 29.64
N PHE A 195 20.58 -17.34 28.39
CA PHE A 195 20.41 -16.36 27.32
C PHE A 195 19.16 -15.49 27.51
N SER A 196 18.09 -16.03 28.10
CA SER A 196 16.88 -15.24 28.38
C SER A 196 17.12 -14.19 29.47
N THR A 197 17.92 -14.55 30.49
CA THR A 197 18.30 -13.61 31.57
C THR A 197 19.29 -12.57 31.08
N ALA A 198 20.28 -12.94 30.26
CA ALA A 198 21.23 -12.00 29.67
C ALA A 198 20.58 -10.98 28.70
N ALA A 199 19.40 -11.28 28.18
CA ALA A 199 18.63 -10.37 27.33
C ALA A 199 17.71 -9.42 28.11
N ASP A 200 17.80 -9.34 29.44
CA ASP A 200 16.88 -8.60 30.32
C ASP A 200 15.39 -8.91 30.04
N GLY A 201 15.09 -10.15 29.62
CA GLY A 201 13.74 -10.57 29.26
C GLY A 201 13.24 -10.06 27.91
N VAL A 202 14.07 -9.41 27.08
CA VAL A 202 13.69 -8.97 25.71
C VAL A 202 13.38 -10.16 24.79
N ASN A 203 14.05 -11.30 25.01
CA ASN A 203 13.85 -12.53 24.24
C ASN A 203 13.39 -13.67 25.16
N ARG A 204 12.30 -14.36 24.77
CA ARG A 204 11.82 -15.58 25.42
C ARG A 204 12.05 -16.78 24.51
N TYR A 205 12.90 -17.72 24.92
CA TYR A 205 13.19 -18.91 24.12
C TYR A 205 12.19 -20.03 24.42
N LEU A 206 11.45 -20.46 23.39
CA LEU A 206 10.53 -21.59 23.46
C LEU A 206 11.21 -22.82 22.86
N ILE A 207 11.50 -23.81 23.70
CA ILE A 207 12.15 -25.04 23.29
C ILE A 207 11.09 -26.08 22.90
N SER A 208 11.19 -26.62 21.70
CA SER A 208 10.32 -27.68 21.17
C SER A 208 11.14 -28.85 20.64
N ASP A 209 10.47 -29.98 20.42
CA ASP A 209 11.05 -31.21 19.88
C ASP A 209 10.92 -31.32 18.35
N THR A 210 9.98 -30.56 17.78
CA THR A 210 9.61 -30.59 16.36
C THR A 210 9.64 -29.19 15.76
N PRO A 211 10.19 -29.03 14.53
CA PRO A 211 10.22 -27.73 13.87
C PRO A 211 8.87 -27.32 13.32
N THR A 212 8.57 -26.03 13.46
CA THR A 212 7.40 -25.35 12.88
C THR A 212 7.88 -24.27 11.91
N ALA A 213 6.95 -23.63 11.20
CA ALA A 213 7.29 -22.52 10.31
C ALA A 213 7.93 -21.31 11.04
N ALA A 214 7.75 -21.21 12.36
CA ALA A 214 8.31 -20.15 13.20
C ALA A 214 9.70 -20.50 13.78
N THR A 215 10.22 -21.71 13.56
CA THR A 215 11.51 -22.14 14.10
C THR A 215 12.67 -21.35 13.51
N GLU A 216 13.35 -20.57 14.37
CA GLU A 216 14.50 -19.74 13.97
C GLU A 216 15.83 -20.54 14.06
N LEU A 217 15.94 -21.44 15.04
CA LEU A 217 17.14 -22.22 15.33
C LEU A 217 16.82 -23.70 15.55
N ILE A 218 17.56 -24.58 14.88
CA ILE A 218 17.59 -26.02 15.18
C ILE A 218 18.95 -26.40 15.75
N VAL A 219 18.95 -26.92 16.98
CA VAL A 219 20.11 -27.52 17.63
C VAL A 219 20.05 -29.03 17.40
N TRP A 220 20.96 -29.54 16.58
CA TRP A 220 21.12 -30.94 16.29
C TRP A 220 22.37 -31.48 16.97
N ASP A 221 22.16 -32.02 18.17
CA ASP A 221 23.21 -32.52 19.04
C ASP A 221 23.23 -34.06 19.09
N ARG A 222 23.20 -34.67 17.92
CA ARG A 222 23.27 -36.13 17.75
C ARG A 222 24.45 -36.46 16.83
N PRO A 223 25.64 -36.74 17.39
CA PRO A 223 26.81 -37.06 16.58
C PRO A 223 26.53 -38.32 15.75
N GLY A 224 26.95 -38.31 14.49
CA GLY A 224 26.83 -39.46 13.58
C GLY A 224 25.43 -39.77 13.05
N LYS A 225 24.40 -39.01 13.43
CA LYS A 225 23.04 -39.13 12.85
C LYS A 225 22.72 -37.89 12.04
N GLU A 226 22.27 -38.08 10.80
CA GLU A 226 21.84 -36.95 9.98
C GLU A 226 20.45 -36.45 10.43
N PRO A 227 20.23 -35.12 10.41
CA PRO A 227 18.91 -34.56 10.67
C PRO A 227 17.94 -34.90 9.54
N PRO A 228 16.62 -35.00 9.82
CA PRO A 228 15.62 -35.22 8.78
C PRO A 228 15.71 -34.18 7.67
N THR A 229 15.66 -34.63 6.41
CA THR A 229 15.76 -33.75 5.23
C THR A 229 14.59 -32.75 5.13
N SER A 230 13.45 -33.07 5.73
CA SER A 230 12.26 -32.21 5.79
C SER A 230 12.41 -31.04 6.76
N TRP A 231 13.36 -31.07 7.68
CA TRP A 231 13.56 -30.02 8.67
C TRP A 231 14.30 -28.84 8.05
N LYS A 232 13.80 -27.63 8.31
CA LYS A 232 14.36 -26.37 7.81
C LYS A 232 14.29 -25.31 8.90
N ALA A 233 15.35 -24.51 8.99
CA ALA A 233 15.42 -23.32 9.85
C ALA A 233 16.47 -22.36 9.29
N ALA A 234 16.40 -21.09 9.68
CA ALA A 234 17.39 -20.10 9.24
C ALA A 234 18.80 -20.46 9.72
N LEU A 235 18.92 -20.93 10.97
CA LEU A 235 20.19 -21.31 11.60
C LEU A 235 20.14 -22.72 12.17
N TRP A 236 21.26 -23.42 12.05
CA TRP A 236 21.49 -24.76 12.61
C TRP A 236 22.74 -24.78 13.47
N TRP A 237 22.66 -25.37 14.66
CA TRP A 237 23.83 -25.75 15.45
C TRP A 237 24.00 -27.25 15.38
N ARG A 238 25.13 -27.73 14.87
CA ARG A 238 25.37 -29.15 14.63
C ARG A 238 26.64 -29.61 15.34
N THR A 239 26.56 -30.79 15.94
CA THR A 239 27.74 -31.46 16.48
C THR A 239 28.52 -32.11 15.34
N ALA A 240 29.75 -31.66 15.10
CA ALA A 240 30.65 -32.21 14.08
C ALA A 240 32.11 -32.06 14.52
N ASN A 241 33.02 -32.83 13.93
CA ASN A 241 34.43 -32.86 14.32
C ASN A 241 35.20 -31.56 14.01
N SER A 242 34.59 -30.63 13.28
CA SER A 242 35.19 -29.35 12.89
C SER A 242 34.35 -28.18 13.34
N THR A 243 35.02 -27.10 13.74
CA THR A 243 34.37 -25.81 14.00
C THR A 243 34.28 -25.01 12.71
N GLY A 244 33.09 -24.54 12.35
CA GLY A 244 32.91 -23.83 11.08
C GLY A 244 31.50 -23.35 10.81
N GLN A 245 31.33 -22.67 9.68
CA GLN A 245 30.02 -22.27 9.16
C GLN A 245 29.89 -22.76 7.72
N THR A 246 28.75 -23.35 7.37
CA THR A 246 28.51 -23.86 6.01
C THR A 246 27.06 -23.63 5.63
N GLN A 247 26.84 -23.02 4.47
CA GLN A 247 25.50 -22.87 3.91
C GLN A 247 25.03 -24.22 3.37
N THR A 248 23.85 -24.67 3.82
CA THR A 248 23.24 -25.92 3.36
C THR A 248 21.83 -25.66 2.81
N PRO A 249 21.22 -26.59 2.06
CA PRO A 249 19.82 -26.47 1.63
C PRO A 249 18.82 -26.36 2.79
N GLN A 250 19.20 -26.76 4.00
CA GLN A 250 18.36 -26.72 5.20
C GLN A 250 18.50 -25.40 5.99
N GLY A 251 19.53 -24.60 5.70
CA GLY A 251 19.87 -23.37 6.41
C GLY A 251 21.38 -23.18 6.60
N LEU A 252 21.77 -22.12 7.30
CA LEU A 252 23.16 -21.86 7.69
C LEU A 252 23.53 -22.80 8.86
N ALA A 253 24.50 -23.69 8.66
CA ALA A 253 24.94 -24.62 9.69
C ALA A 253 26.23 -24.14 10.37
N TRP A 254 26.18 -24.00 11.69
CA TRP A 254 27.34 -23.80 12.56
C TRP A 254 27.70 -25.11 13.21
N THR A 255 28.95 -25.52 13.03
CA THR A 255 29.45 -26.77 13.59
C THR A 255 30.42 -26.50 14.73
N SER A 256 30.41 -27.38 15.73
CA SER A 256 31.40 -27.44 16.82
C SER A 256 31.51 -28.89 17.29
N PRO A 257 32.71 -29.36 17.69
CA PRO A 257 32.89 -30.68 18.30
C PRO A 257 32.33 -30.75 19.71
N GLN A 258 32.19 -29.62 20.38
CA GLN A 258 31.77 -29.54 21.77
C GLN A 258 30.55 -28.64 21.89
N TRP A 259 29.43 -29.27 22.21
CA TRP A 259 28.15 -28.65 22.51
C TRP A 259 27.56 -29.25 23.81
N PRO A 260 26.57 -28.62 24.46
CA PRO A 260 26.56 -27.17 24.64
C PRO A 260 27.91 -26.68 25.19
N LEU A 261 28.27 -25.43 24.89
CA LEU A 261 29.50 -24.82 25.41
C LEU A 261 29.41 -24.74 26.93
N GLN A 262 30.45 -25.21 27.62
CA GLN A 262 30.53 -25.18 29.09
C GLN A 262 31.30 -23.95 29.61
N ASP A 263 32.13 -23.37 28.76
CA ASP A 263 32.84 -22.13 29.06
C ASP A 263 31.93 -20.92 28.87
N VAL A 264 31.95 -20.02 29.86
CA VAL A 264 31.08 -18.84 29.93
C VAL A 264 31.43 -17.85 28.81
N ASP A 265 32.73 -17.62 28.56
CA ASP A 265 33.16 -16.69 27.52
C ASP A 265 32.81 -17.23 26.13
N ALA A 266 33.00 -18.52 25.89
CA ALA A 266 32.57 -19.17 24.65
C ALA A 266 31.04 -19.12 24.47
N ALA A 267 30.25 -19.35 25.52
CA ALA A 267 28.79 -19.26 25.49
C ALA A 267 28.31 -17.83 25.20
N ARG A 268 28.97 -16.82 25.78
CA ARG A 268 28.71 -15.41 25.50
C ARG A 268 29.05 -15.04 24.06
N ALA A 269 30.22 -15.45 23.56
CA ALA A 269 30.62 -15.20 22.18
C ALA A 269 29.67 -15.88 21.17
N LEU A 270 29.17 -17.08 21.48
CA LEU A 270 28.13 -17.74 20.69
C LEU A 270 26.84 -16.92 20.67
N TYR A 271 26.40 -16.46 21.84
CA TYR A 271 25.19 -15.65 21.98
C TYR A 271 25.29 -14.37 21.16
N GLU A 272 26.38 -13.62 21.29
CA GLU A 272 26.62 -12.38 20.54
C GLU A 272 26.65 -12.64 19.02
N ARG A 273 27.30 -13.72 18.57
CA ARG A 273 27.28 -14.12 17.16
C ARG A 273 25.88 -14.50 16.67
N TRP A 274 25.12 -15.23 17.48
CA TRP A 274 23.75 -15.62 17.13
C TRP A 274 22.85 -14.39 17.03
N GLN A 275 22.96 -13.45 17.97
CA GLN A 275 22.27 -12.17 17.90
C GLN A 275 22.68 -11.42 16.65
N ALA A 276 23.98 -11.27 16.36
CA ALA A 276 24.44 -10.59 15.13
C ALA A 276 23.90 -11.24 13.84
N ALA A 277 23.75 -12.57 13.81
CA ALA A 277 23.20 -13.28 12.66
C ALA A 277 21.67 -13.19 12.52
N THR A 278 20.96 -12.82 13.59
CA THR A 278 19.49 -12.81 13.61
C THR A 278 18.85 -11.44 13.85
N VAL A 279 19.63 -10.47 14.32
CA VAL A 279 19.23 -9.06 14.36
C VAL A 279 19.13 -8.60 12.91
N GLN A 280 17.89 -8.39 12.44
CA GLN A 280 17.69 -7.63 11.22
C GLN A 280 18.37 -6.27 11.43
N ALA A 281 19.19 -5.85 10.47
CA ALA A 281 19.85 -4.56 10.53
C ALA A 281 18.79 -3.49 10.80
N ALA A 282 18.85 -2.89 11.99
CA ALA A 282 17.92 -1.84 12.35
C ALA A 282 18.05 -0.73 11.30
N PRO A 283 16.94 -0.27 10.69
CA PRO A 283 17.00 0.80 9.73
C PRO A 283 17.68 2.01 10.36
N TYR A 284 18.68 2.57 9.68
CA TYR A 284 19.40 3.73 10.21
C TYR A 284 18.39 4.89 10.37
N PRO A 285 18.29 5.54 11.54
CA PRO A 285 17.32 6.58 11.76
C PRO A 285 17.66 7.81 10.92
N MET A 286 16.67 8.32 10.19
CA MET A 286 16.79 9.56 9.43
C MET A 286 16.47 10.74 10.33
N PRO A 287 17.29 11.81 10.38
CA PRO A 287 16.96 13.01 11.14
C PRO A 287 15.84 13.81 10.47
N ALA A 288 15.19 14.68 11.24
CA ALA A 288 14.29 15.69 10.68
C ALA A 288 15.09 16.60 9.72
N GLN A 289 14.60 16.77 8.50
CA GLN A 289 15.30 17.53 7.48
C GLN A 289 14.38 17.98 6.34
N THR A 290 14.82 19.01 5.63
CA THR A 290 14.18 19.50 4.41
C THR A 290 14.92 18.97 3.19
N ILE A 291 14.21 18.26 2.33
CA ILE A 291 14.69 17.68 1.07
C ILE A 291 14.20 18.57 -0.07
N LYS A 292 15.13 19.13 -0.84
CA LYS A 292 14.79 19.92 -2.03
C LYS A 292 14.33 19.01 -3.17
N ALA A 293 13.50 19.55 -4.06
CA ALA A 293 13.12 18.87 -5.29
C ALA A 293 14.39 18.51 -6.09
N GLY A 294 14.55 17.22 -6.39
CA GLY A 294 15.70 16.69 -7.15
C GLY A 294 15.40 16.53 -8.64
N ARG A 295 14.13 16.62 -9.04
CA ARG A 295 13.66 16.54 -10.43
C ARG A 295 12.70 17.67 -10.74
N THR A 296 12.64 18.09 -12.00
CA THR A 296 11.70 19.12 -12.48
C THR A 296 10.36 18.53 -12.93
N LYS A 297 10.29 17.21 -13.12
CA LYS A 297 9.07 16.49 -13.54
C LYS A 297 8.92 15.17 -12.78
N PRO A 298 7.67 14.79 -12.44
CA PRO A 298 7.38 13.50 -11.85
C PRO A 298 7.69 12.35 -12.82
N LEU A 299 7.91 11.15 -12.29
CA LEU A 299 8.12 9.95 -13.09
C LEU A 299 6.87 9.67 -13.95
N PRO A 300 7.05 9.20 -15.19
CA PRO A 300 5.93 8.78 -16.03
C PRO A 300 5.22 7.59 -15.38
N THR A 301 3.90 7.68 -15.35
CA THR A 301 3.04 6.67 -14.74
C THR A 301 2.95 5.40 -15.60
N PRO A 302 3.11 4.20 -15.02
CA PRO A 302 2.35 3.06 -15.54
C PRO A 302 0.88 3.38 -15.29
N LEU A 303 0.03 3.34 -16.34
CA LEU A 303 -1.41 3.65 -16.33
C LEU A 303 -2.03 3.53 -14.93
N ALA A 304 -2.33 4.70 -14.35
CA ALA A 304 -2.50 4.89 -12.92
C ALA A 304 -3.74 4.19 -12.36
N ARG A 305 -3.62 3.80 -11.09
CA ARG A 305 -4.69 3.30 -10.25
C ARG A 305 -5.70 4.42 -10.04
N SER A 306 -6.82 4.37 -10.74
CA SER A 306 -7.85 5.38 -10.56
C SER A 306 -8.47 5.30 -9.17
N PRO A 307 -8.98 6.41 -8.60
CA PRO A 307 -9.62 6.36 -7.30
C PRO A 307 -10.86 5.45 -7.35
N GLU A 308 -10.90 4.47 -6.45
CA GLU A 308 -11.90 3.38 -6.45
C GLU A 308 -13.35 3.90 -6.37
N TRP A 309 -13.56 5.04 -5.71
CA TRP A 309 -14.87 5.67 -5.59
C TRP A 309 -15.45 6.14 -6.94
N LEU A 310 -14.62 6.61 -7.89
CA LEU A 310 -15.10 6.99 -9.23
C LEU A 310 -15.60 5.78 -10.01
N ALA A 311 -14.94 4.63 -9.86
CA ALA A 311 -15.38 3.37 -10.45
C ALA A 311 -16.74 2.93 -9.87
N LEU A 312 -16.93 3.08 -8.56
CA LEU A 312 -18.21 2.79 -7.90
C LEU A 312 -19.33 3.71 -8.38
N VAL A 313 -19.07 5.02 -8.52
CA VAL A 313 -20.05 5.99 -9.04
C VAL A 313 -20.43 5.66 -10.49
N LEU A 314 -19.46 5.33 -11.34
CA LEU A 314 -19.72 4.89 -12.72
C LEU A 314 -20.60 3.64 -12.76
N LEU A 315 -20.30 2.66 -11.91
CA LEU A 315 -21.07 1.42 -11.82
C LEU A 315 -22.51 1.68 -11.34
N ALA A 316 -22.69 2.52 -10.32
CA ALA A 316 -24.01 2.89 -9.81
C ALA A 316 -24.84 3.63 -10.88
N LEU A 317 -24.25 4.62 -11.56
CA LEU A 317 -24.92 5.36 -12.63
C LEU A 317 -25.28 4.45 -13.81
N PHE A 318 -24.43 3.48 -14.13
CA PHE A 318 -24.70 2.49 -15.18
C PHE A 318 -25.87 1.57 -14.80
N ALA A 319 -25.94 1.13 -13.54
CA ALA A 319 -27.06 0.35 -13.04
C ALA A 319 -28.38 1.14 -13.10
N VAL A 320 -28.37 2.42 -12.70
CA VAL A 320 -29.54 3.31 -12.79
C VAL A 320 -29.99 3.50 -14.24
N GLU A 321 -29.06 3.71 -15.17
CA GLU A 321 -29.37 3.80 -16.60
C GLU A 321 -30.08 2.53 -17.09
N ARG A 322 -29.60 1.35 -16.69
CA ARG A 322 -30.18 0.06 -17.08
C ARG A 322 -31.57 -0.16 -16.48
N ILE A 323 -31.78 0.19 -15.22
CA ILE A 323 -33.10 0.08 -14.57
C ILE A 323 -34.11 0.98 -15.26
N LEU A 324 -33.77 2.26 -15.51
CA LEU A 324 -34.65 3.21 -16.19
C LEU A 324 -34.93 2.78 -17.64
N ALA A 325 -33.93 2.28 -18.35
CA ALA A 325 -34.09 1.77 -19.70
C ALA A 325 -34.98 0.51 -19.74
N HIS A 326 -34.93 -0.35 -18.72
CA HIS A 326 -35.76 -1.55 -18.61
C HIS A 326 -37.19 -1.24 -18.19
N ALA A 327 -37.39 -0.40 -17.18
CA ALA A 327 -38.72 0.05 -16.73
C ALA A 327 -39.53 0.70 -17.85
N ARG A 328 -38.85 1.33 -18.80
CA ARG A 328 -39.45 1.95 -19.98
C ARG A 328 -39.83 0.96 -21.10
N ARG A 329 -39.25 -0.24 -21.13
CA ARG A 329 -39.60 -1.27 -22.13
C ARG A 329 -40.83 -2.07 -21.75
N ARG A 330 -41.21 -2.06 -20.46
CA ARG A 330 -42.49 -2.56 -19.96
C ARG A 330 -43.56 -1.48 -20.15
#